data_AF-A0AA48HCX0-F1
#
_entry.id   AF-A0AA48HCX0-F1
#
_cell.length_a   1.000
_cell.length_b   1.000
_cell.length_c   1.000
_cell.angle_alpha   90.00
_cell.angle_beta   90.00
_cell.angle_gamma   90.00
#
_symmetry.space_group_name_H-M   'P 1'
#
loop_
_entity.id
_entity.type
_entity.pdbx_description
1 polymer ?
#
loop_
_entity_poly.entity_id
_entity_poly.type
_entity_poly.pdbx_seq_one_letter_code
_entity_poly.pdbx_strand_id
1 'polypeptide(L)'
;MGLIGRAMGMGQAAGAIGEAAQGLSEVFVANATRAMELDAEIHRATMETAGAEFQYAGSGLFDRAINGLNRLPRPMLALGTLGLFVYAMVDPAGFARRMVGLEAVPEPLWWLLGAIVSFYFGARELHYTRAAPRVGGLLRRGGLRQAPADDPVAVNPALSAWRNGAADQVPSNSTRETSPRSQ
;
A
#
# COMPACT_ATOMS: atom_id res chain seq x y z
N MET A 1 -41.18 2.64 60.90
CA MET A 1 -40.60 3.52 59.86
C MET A 1 -39.08 3.38 59.90
N GLY A 2 -38.43 2.66 58.98
CA GLY A 2 -36.96 2.77 58.89
C GLY A 2 -36.17 1.62 58.26
N LEU A 3 -36.71 0.40 58.18
CA LEU A 3 -35.91 -0.73 57.67
C LEU A 3 -36.00 -0.93 56.15
N ILE A 4 -37.09 -0.45 55.52
CA ILE A 4 -37.28 -0.53 54.06
C ILE A 4 -36.43 0.53 53.33
N GLY A 5 -36.11 1.67 53.97
CA GLY A 5 -35.26 2.72 53.38
C GLY A 5 -33.77 2.35 53.30
N ARG A 6 -33.26 1.52 54.22
CA ARG A 6 -31.83 1.14 54.27
C ARG A 6 -31.47 0.09 53.23
N ALA A 7 -32.40 -0.80 52.88
CA ALA A 7 -32.21 -1.76 51.80
C ALA A 7 -32.24 -1.08 50.42
N MET A 8 -33.11 -0.08 50.25
CA MET A 8 -33.23 0.66 48.99
C MET A 8 -32.04 1.62 48.74
N GLY A 9 -31.47 2.19 49.81
CA GLY A 9 -30.22 2.97 49.72
C GLY A 9 -28.97 2.15 49.42
N MET A 10 -28.92 0.88 49.85
CA MET A 10 -27.81 -0.03 49.54
C MET A 10 -27.79 -0.44 48.06
N GLY A 11 -28.97 -0.60 47.45
CA GLY A 11 -29.08 -0.90 46.01
C GLY A 11 -28.65 0.24 45.10
N GLN A 12 -28.92 1.50 45.50
CA GLN A 12 -28.46 2.68 44.75
C GLN A 12 -26.95 2.92 44.90
N ALA A 13 -26.40 2.68 46.10
CA ALA A 13 -24.95 2.76 46.32
C ALA A 13 -24.18 1.66 45.56
N ALA A 14 -24.71 0.44 45.49
CA ALA A 14 -24.12 -0.64 44.71
C ALA A 14 -24.16 -0.37 43.18
N GLY A 15 -25.24 0.24 42.69
CA GLY A 15 -25.36 0.67 41.28
C GLY A 15 -24.32 1.72 40.89
N ALA A 16 -24.12 2.75 41.73
CA ALA A 16 -23.14 3.80 41.49
C ALA A 16 -21.68 3.30 41.53
N ILE A 17 -21.39 2.30 42.36
CA ILE A 17 -20.06 1.65 42.43
C ILE A 17 -19.83 0.77 41.19
N GLY A 18 -20.86 0.08 40.70
CA GLY A 18 -20.78 -0.73 39.47
C GLY A 18 -20.51 0.11 38.22
N GLU A 19 -21.18 1.26 38.09
CA GLU A 19 -21.01 2.18 36.95
C GLU A 19 -19.62 2.85 36.96
N ALA A 20 -19.11 3.25 38.12
CA ALA A 20 -17.76 3.77 38.27
C ALA A 20 -16.67 2.71 38.00
N ALA A 21 -16.90 1.45 38.39
CA ALA A 21 -15.98 0.35 38.12
C ALA A 21 -15.94 -0.03 36.64
N GLN A 22 -17.08 0.07 35.93
CA GLN A 22 -17.16 -0.16 34.49
C GLN A 22 -16.45 0.94 33.69
N GLY A 23 -16.56 2.20 34.13
CA GLY A 23 -15.78 3.31 33.58
C GLY A 23 -14.27 3.21 33.86
N LEU A 24 -13.88 2.54 34.94
CA LEU A 24 -12.47 2.24 35.24
C LEU A 24 -11.94 1.02 34.47
N SER A 25 -12.76 0.00 34.19
CA SER A 25 -12.30 -1.17 33.42
C SER A 25 -12.04 -0.86 31.95
N GLU A 26 -12.77 0.08 31.36
CA GLU A 26 -12.45 0.65 30.04
C GLU A 26 -11.15 1.47 30.03
N VAL A 27 -10.72 1.99 31.20
CA VAL A 27 -9.43 2.70 31.36
C VAL A 27 -8.26 1.71 31.49
N PHE A 28 -8.49 0.47 31.92
CA PHE A 28 -7.44 -0.55 32.07
C PHE A 28 -7.32 -1.53 30.89
N VAL A 29 -8.31 -1.59 29.98
CA VAL A 29 -8.24 -2.39 28.74
C VAL A 29 -8.32 -1.46 27.55
N ALA A 30 -7.16 -1.14 26.97
CA ALA A 30 -7.07 -0.29 25.78
C ALA A 30 -7.95 -0.86 24.65
N ASN A 31 -8.83 -0.02 24.12
CA ASN A 31 -9.70 -0.37 22.99
C ASN A 31 -8.84 -0.79 21.78
N ALA A 32 -8.98 -2.05 21.35
CA ALA A 32 -8.15 -2.66 20.30
C ALA A 32 -8.18 -1.86 18.98
N THR A 33 -9.29 -1.20 18.67
CA THR A 33 -9.39 -0.33 17.48
C THR A 33 -8.52 0.91 17.61
N ARG A 34 -8.49 1.53 18.79
CA ARG A 34 -7.63 2.71 19.05
C ARG A 34 -6.14 2.35 19.05
N ALA A 35 -5.79 1.14 19.49
CA ALA A 35 -4.43 0.63 19.36
C ALA A 35 -4.01 0.42 17.89
N MET A 36 -4.92 -0.09 17.04
CA MET A 36 -4.68 -0.22 15.60
C MET A 36 -4.58 1.14 14.88
N GLU A 37 -5.38 2.13 15.29
CA GLU A 37 -5.29 3.50 14.77
C GLU A 37 -3.94 4.15 15.11
N LEU A 38 -3.49 4.03 16.37
CA LEU A 38 -2.19 4.53 16.78
C LEU A 38 -1.03 3.84 16.03
N ASP A 39 -1.10 2.52 15.85
CA ASP A 39 -0.07 1.78 15.10
C ASP A 39 0.00 2.21 13.62
N ALA A 40 -1.16 2.40 12.99
CA ALA A 40 -1.24 2.91 11.62
C ALA A 40 -0.69 4.35 11.51
N GLU A 41 -0.94 5.19 12.52
CA GLU A 41 -0.43 6.56 12.59
C GLU A 41 1.09 6.59 12.78
N ILE A 42 1.63 5.74 13.66
CA ILE A 42 3.08 5.56 13.84
C ILE A 42 3.72 5.07 12.54
N HIS A 43 3.09 4.10 11.87
CA HIS A 43 3.59 3.58 10.59
C HIS A 43 3.61 4.68 9.51
N ARG A 44 2.55 5.49 9.44
CA ARG A 44 2.46 6.63 8.51
C ARG A 44 3.50 7.70 8.83
N ALA A 45 3.66 8.08 10.09
CA ALA A 45 4.65 9.06 10.53
C ALA A 45 6.09 8.59 10.27
N THR A 46 6.35 7.29 10.43
CA THR A 46 7.66 6.69 10.12
C THR A 46 7.95 6.77 8.62
N MET A 47 6.97 6.43 7.77
CA MET A 47 7.09 6.54 6.31
C MET A 47 7.26 8.00 5.85
N GLU A 48 6.55 8.93 6.45
CA GLU A 48 6.67 10.37 6.16
C GLU A 48 8.05 10.92 6.56
N THR A 49 8.57 10.52 7.74
CA THR A 49 9.90 10.91 8.21
C THR A 49 10.99 10.33 7.32
N ALA A 50 10.93 9.04 7.02
CA ALA A 50 11.87 8.39 6.09
C ALA A 50 11.81 9.04 4.69
N GLY A 51 10.61 9.36 4.19
CA GLY A 51 10.42 10.06 2.93
C GLY A 51 10.96 11.49 2.93
N ALA A 52 10.83 12.21 4.04
CA ALA A 52 11.35 13.57 4.20
C ALA A 52 12.89 13.60 4.17
N GLU A 53 13.55 12.60 4.76
CA GLU A 53 15.02 12.48 4.70
C GLU A 53 15.53 12.27 3.26
N PHE A 54 14.82 11.51 2.42
CA PHE A 54 15.22 11.30 1.02
C PHE A 54 14.93 12.49 0.08
N GLN A 55 13.95 13.33 0.41
CA GLN A 55 13.62 14.51 -0.40
C GLN A 55 14.76 15.55 -0.44
N TYR A 56 15.64 15.53 0.56
CA TYR A 56 16.69 16.53 0.76
C TYR A 56 18.09 15.98 0.42
N ALA A 57 18.20 14.76 -0.12
CA ALA A 57 19.43 14.27 -0.72
C ALA A 57 19.71 15.06 -2.01
N GLY A 58 20.33 16.24 -1.84
CA GLY A 58 20.62 17.16 -2.93
C GLY A 58 21.46 16.46 -3.99
N SER A 59 20.87 16.23 -5.17
CA SER A 59 21.60 15.65 -6.30
C SER A 59 22.90 16.42 -6.57
N GLY A 60 24.02 15.71 -6.49
CA GLY A 60 25.34 16.31 -6.69
C GLY A 60 25.47 16.88 -8.10
N LEU A 61 26.50 17.69 -8.33
CA LEU A 61 26.84 18.11 -9.70
C LEU A 61 27.17 16.90 -10.58
N PHE A 62 27.81 15.87 -10.00
CA PHE A 62 28.06 14.59 -10.67
C PHE A 62 26.76 13.89 -11.06
N ASP A 63 25.80 13.75 -10.14
CA ASP A 63 24.51 13.11 -10.44
C ASP A 63 23.75 13.84 -11.54
N ARG A 64 23.82 15.19 -11.55
CA ARG A 64 23.22 16.00 -12.61
C ARG A 64 23.92 15.81 -13.95
N ALA A 65 25.25 15.68 -13.97
CA ALA A 65 26.00 15.39 -15.18
C ALA A 65 25.66 14.00 -15.74
N ILE A 66 25.63 12.97 -14.89
CA ILE A 66 25.26 11.61 -15.28
C ILE A 66 23.80 11.52 -15.71
N ASN A 67 22.89 12.21 -15.02
CA ASN A 67 21.49 12.31 -15.46
C ASN A 67 21.36 13.02 -16.80
N GLY A 68 22.12 14.09 -17.01
CA GLY A 68 22.22 14.78 -18.30
C GLY A 68 22.65 13.80 -19.39
N LEU A 69 23.80 13.14 -19.20
CA LEU A 69 24.36 12.15 -20.13
C LEU A 69 23.37 11.03 -20.46
N ASN A 70 22.67 10.50 -19.45
CA ASN A 70 21.65 9.47 -19.66
C ASN A 70 20.42 9.97 -20.41
N ARG A 71 20.16 11.29 -20.43
CA ARG A 71 19.05 11.92 -21.15
C ARG A 71 19.45 12.47 -22.52
N LEU A 72 20.75 12.56 -22.84
CA LEU A 72 21.27 13.01 -24.13
C LEU A 72 20.83 12.19 -25.35
N PRO A 73 20.51 10.88 -25.29
CA PRO A 73 20.18 10.13 -26.51
C PRO A 73 19.01 10.75 -27.29
N ARG A 74 17.93 11.16 -26.61
CA ARG A 74 16.77 11.80 -27.24
C ARG A 74 17.10 13.10 -27.99
N PRO A 75 17.70 14.13 -27.33
CA PRO A 75 18.06 15.36 -28.01
C PRO A 75 19.16 15.16 -29.06
N MET A 76 20.09 14.22 -28.88
CA MET A 76 21.11 13.91 -29.89
C MET A 76 20.52 13.34 -31.17
N LEU A 77 19.48 12.49 -31.08
CA LEU A 77 18.78 12.02 -32.29
C LEU A 77 18.09 13.16 -33.03
N ALA A 78 17.41 14.06 -32.32
CA ALA A 78 16.72 15.20 -32.93
C ALA A 78 17.69 16.23 -33.54
N LEU A 79 18.75 16.59 -32.81
CA LEU A 79 19.76 17.53 -33.30
C LEU A 79 20.63 16.90 -34.39
N GLY A 80 20.91 15.61 -34.31
CA GLY A 80 21.65 14.86 -35.32
C GLY A 80 20.91 14.79 -36.66
N THR A 81 19.59 14.53 -36.65
CA THR A 81 18.79 14.54 -37.88
C THR A 81 18.70 15.94 -38.48
N LEU A 82 18.44 16.96 -37.65
CA LEU A 82 18.44 18.35 -38.11
C LEU A 82 19.80 18.75 -38.70
N GLY A 83 20.90 18.40 -38.03
CA GLY A 83 22.25 18.66 -38.49
C GLY A 83 22.56 17.96 -39.81
N LEU A 84 22.04 16.75 -40.04
CA LEU A 84 22.18 16.05 -41.31
C LEU A 84 21.51 16.82 -42.46
N PHE A 85 20.31 17.38 -42.23
CA PHE A 85 19.62 18.22 -43.21
C PHE A 85 20.37 19.52 -43.49
N VAL A 86 20.89 20.17 -42.44
CA VAL A 86 21.71 21.37 -42.59
C VAL A 86 22.98 21.06 -43.39
N TYR A 87 23.67 19.95 -43.07
CA TYR A 87 24.86 19.53 -43.81
C TYR A 87 24.56 19.27 -45.28
N ALA A 88 23.43 18.61 -45.59
CA ALA A 88 22.99 18.38 -46.96
C ALA A 88 22.73 19.69 -47.74
N MET A 89 22.28 20.76 -47.07
CA MET A 89 22.08 22.08 -47.69
C MET A 89 23.38 22.88 -47.84
N VAL A 90 24.29 22.79 -46.87
CA VAL A 90 25.55 23.56 -46.86
C VAL A 90 26.57 22.98 -47.84
N ASP A 91 26.71 21.64 -47.91
CA ASP A 91 27.63 20.95 -48.82
C ASP A 91 26.95 19.71 -49.45
N PRO A 92 26.11 19.92 -50.48
CA PRO A 92 25.38 18.82 -51.13
C PRO A 92 26.31 17.82 -51.83
N ALA A 93 27.45 18.26 -52.37
CA ALA A 93 28.41 17.38 -53.04
C ALA A 93 29.14 16.47 -52.06
N GLY A 94 29.53 16.99 -50.88
CA GLY A 94 30.09 16.19 -49.80
C GLY A 94 29.09 15.19 -49.20
N PHE A 95 27.83 15.60 -49.05
CA PHE A 95 26.76 14.74 -48.58
C PHE A 95 26.47 13.59 -49.56
N ALA A 96 26.34 13.87 -50.87
CA ALA A 96 26.08 12.86 -51.89
C ALA A 96 27.16 11.76 -51.92
N ARG A 97 28.44 12.13 -51.79
CA ARG A 97 29.53 11.14 -51.71
C ARG A 97 29.41 10.19 -50.51
N ARG A 98 28.88 10.67 -49.38
CA ARG A 98 28.65 9.83 -48.18
C ARG A 98 27.44 8.92 -48.35
N MET A 99 26.43 9.34 -49.12
CA MET A 99 25.29 8.48 -49.46
C MET A 99 25.70 7.26 -50.28
N VAL A 100 26.65 7.40 -51.21
CA VAL A 100 27.24 6.25 -51.94
C VAL A 100 27.91 5.27 -50.97
N GLY A 101 28.61 5.79 -49.95
CA GLY A 101 29.20 4.96 -48.91
C GLY A 101 28.16 4.23 -48.05
N LEU A 102 27.03 4.88 -47.74
CA LEU A 102 25.92 4.25 -47.01
C LEU A 102 25.21 3.18 -47.83
N GLU A 103 25.07 3.38 -49.14
CA GLU A 103 24.52 2.38 -50.08
C GLU A 103 25.40 1.14 -50.17
N ALA A 104 26.73 1.32 -50.09
CA ALA A 104 27.68 0.21 -50.11
C ALA A 104 27.69 -0.64 -48.82
N VAL A 105 26.98 -0.23 -47.76
CA VAL A 105 26.92 -0.98 -46.50
C VAL A 105 26.11 -2.29 -46.71
N PRO A 106 26.70 -3.47 -46.45
CA PRO A 106 26.00 -4.74 -46.59
C PRO A 106 24.71 -4.84 -45.76
N GLU A 107 23.68 -5.47 -46.33
CA GLU A 107 22.39 -5.71 -45.67
C GLU A 107 22.51 -6.33 -44.26
N PRO A 108 23.38 -7.32 -44.00
CA PRO A 108 23.50 -7.90 -42.65
C PRO A 108 23.95 -6.91 -41.57
N LEU A 109 24.73 -5.88 -41.93
CA LEU A 109 25.15 -4.86 -40.97
C LEU A 109 24.01 -3.95 -40.55
N TRP A 110 23.03 -3.72 -41.43
CA TRP A 110 21.81 -2.99 -41.08
C TRP A 110 20.96 -3.77 -40.08
N TRP A 111 20.85 -5.09 -40.26
CA TRP A 111 20.19 -5.97 -39.29
C TRP A 111 20.90 -5.95 -37.94
N LEU A 112 22.24 -6.02 -37.93
CA LEU A 112 23.03 -5.95 -36.71
C LEU A 112 22.86 -4.61 -35.98
N LEU A 113 22.92 -3.49 -36.72
CA LEU A 113 22.68 -2.16 -36.17
C LEU A 113 21.29 -2.07 -35.54
N GLY A 114 20.26 -2.50 -36.27
CA GLY A 114 18.88 -2.54 -35.79
C GLY A 114 18.72 -3.40 -34.53
N ALA A 115 19.36 -4.57 -34.48
CA ALA A 115 19.35 -5.45 -33.33
C ALA A 115 20.02 -4.82 -32.09
N ILE A 116 21.21 -4.22 -32.25
CA ILE A 116 21.93 -3.59 -31.14
C ILE A 116 21.16 -2.40 -30.57
N VAL A 117 20.65 -1.51 -31.44
CA VAL A 117 19.87 -0.34 -31.03
C VAL A 117 18.56 -0.76 -30.35
N SER A 118 17.84 -1.72 -30.95
CA SER A 118 16.60 -2.25 -30.37
C SER A 118 16.84 -2.95 -29.04
N PHE A 119 17.95 -3.67 -28.88
CA PHE A 119 18.31 -4.29 -27.61
C PHE A 119 18.64 -3.25 -26.54
N TYR A 120 19.48 -2.25 -26.86
CA TYR A 120 19.87 -1.21 -25.90
C TYR A 120 18.67 -0.38 -25.41
N PHE A 121 17.85 0.12 -26.34
CA PHE A 121 16.68 0.93 -25.98
C PHE A 121 15.50 0.06 -25.50
N GLY A 122 15.32 -1.13 -26.06
CA GLY A 122 14.28 -2.07 -25.64
C GLY A 122 14.48 -2.59 -24.22
N ALA A 123 15.70 -3.01 -23.86
CA ALA A 123 16.00 -3.41 -22.48
C ALA A 123 15.86 -2.25 -21.49
N ARG A 124 16.25 -1.03 -21.91
CA ARG A 124 16.12 0.18 -21.12
C ARG A 124 14.64 0.52 -20.84
N GLU A 125 13.77 0.48 -21.84
CA GLU A 125 12.34 0.74 -21.66
C GLU A 125 11.64 -0.36 -20.85
N LEU A 126 12.04 -1.63 -21.04
CA LEU A 126 11.58 -2.75 -20.21
C LEU A 126 11.98 -2.57 -18.74
N HIS A 127 13.14 -1.98 -18.46
CA HIS A 127 13.56 -1.68 -17.09
C HIS A 127 12.70 -0.57 -16.46
N TYR A 128 12.42 0.52 -17.18
CA TYR A 128 11.55 1.61 -16.68
C TYR A 128 10.09 1.18 -16.53
N THR A 129 9.57 0.38 -17.45
CA THR A 129 8.18 -0.14 -17.37
C THR A 129 7.99 -1.15 -16.25
N ARG A 130 9.04 -1.89 -15.87
CA ARG A 130 9.04 -2.81 -14.71
C ARG A 130 9.22 -2.10 -13.36
N ALA A 131 9.87 -0.95 -13.33
CA ALA A 131 10.11 -0.17 -12.11
C ALA A 131 8.88 0.64 -11.62
N ALA A 132 7.70 0.47 -12.22
CA ALA A 132 6.46 1.00 -11.69
C ALA A 132 5.78 -0.06 -10.80
N PRO A 133 6.00 -0.06 -9.47
CA PRO A 133 5.04 -0.69 -8.59
C PRO A 133 3.76 0.14 -8.69
N ARG A 134 2.73 -0.43 -9.33
CA ARG A 134 1.35 0.03 -9.15
C ARG A 134 0.97 -0.23 -7.70
N VAL A 135 1.37 0.66 -6.80
CA VAL A 135 0.74 0.80 -5.49
C VAL A 135 -0.60 1.49 -5.75
N GLY A 136 -1.66 0.72 -6.00
CA GLY A 136 -2.99 1.34 -6.15
C GLY A 136 -4.09 0.55 -6.86
N GLY A 137 -3.94 -0.74 -7.13
CA GLY A 137 -5.00 -1.45 -7.84
C GLY A 137 -5.06 -2.93 -7.57
N LEU A 138 -5.61 -3.34 -6.42
CA LEU A 138 -6.30 -4.64 -6.26
C LEU A 138 -7.25 -4.74 -5.04
N LEU A 139 -7.68 -3.61 -4.46
CA LEU A 139 -9.00 -3.54 -3.82
C LEU A 139 -10.07 -3.28 -4.90
N ARG A 140 -10.18 -4.17 -5.90
CA ARG A 140 -11.38 -4.21 -6.75
C ARG A 140 -11.64 -5.61 -7.32
N ARG A 141 -12.38 -6.38 -6.52
CA ARG A 141 -13.53 -7.23 -6.88
C ARG A 141 -13.26 -8.56 -7.63
N GLY A 142 -13.48 -9.65 -6.87
CA GLY A 142 -14.51 -10.64 -7.19
C GLY A 142 -14.09 -11.84 -8.03
N GLY A 143 -13.90 -12.99 -7.37
CA GLY A 143 -13.81 -14.30 -8.01
C GLY A 143 -13.80 -15.41 -6.96
N LEU A 144 -14.95 -16.03 -6.76
CA LEU A 144 -15.21 -17.12 -5.81
C LEU A 144 -14.31 -18.33 -6.11
N ARG A 145 -13.39 -18.66 -5.19
CA ARG A 145 -12.90 -20.03 -5.05
C ARG A 145 -12.94 -20.36 -3.56
N GLN A 146 -14.00 -21.07 -3.20
CA GLN A 146 -14.24 -21.60 -1.87
C GLN A 146 -13.17 -22.67 -1.60
N ALA A 147 -12.21 -22.34 -0.73
CA ALA A 147 -11.31 -23.33 -0.15
C ALA A 147 -12.11 -24.22 0.82
N PRO A 148 -11.68 -25.48 1.05
CA PRO A 148 -12.38 -26.40 1.95
C PRO A 148 -12.54 -25.76 3.33
N ALA A 149 -13.68 -26.03 3.98
CA ALA A 149 -14.10 -25.42 5.22
C ALA A 149 -13.17 -25.76 6.40
N ASP A 150 -12.04 -25.07 6.51
CA ASP A 150 -11.42 -24.80 7.80
C ASP A 150 -12.16 -23.62 8.43
N ASP A 151 -12.58 -23.78 9.68
CA ASP A 151 -13.43 -22.85 10.41
C ASP A 151 -12.95 -21.39 10.24
N PRO A 152 -13.67 -20.53 9.50
CA PRO A 152 -13.24 -19.14 9.25
C PRO A 152 -13.15 -18.32 10.55
N VAL A 153 -13.71 -18.85 11.64
CA VAL A 153 -13.68 -18.26 12.98
C VAL A 153 -12.34 -18.51 13.70
N ALA A 154 -11.56 -19.52 13.30
CA ALA A 154 -10.25 -19.81 13.88
C ALA A 154 -9.14 -18.89 13.34
N VAL A 155 -9.30 -18.37 12.13
CA VAL A 155 -8.30 -17.52 11.46
C VAL A 155 -8.43 -16.04 11.85
N ASN A 156 -9.59 -15.63 12.39
CA ASN A 156 -9.86 -14.25 12.79
C ASN A 156 -9.89 -14.11 14.32
N PRO A 157 -8.78 -13.66 14.96
CA PRO A 157 -8.69 -13.53 16.42
C PRO A 157 -9.77 -12.63 17.02
N ALA A 158 -10.20 -11.59 16.28
CA ALA A 158 -11.23 -10.67 16.73
C ALA A 158 -12.61 -11.33 16.76
N LEU A 159 -12.91 -12.22 15.80
CA LEU A 159 -14.17 -12.95 15.76
C LEU A 159 -14.23 -14.05 16.83
N SER A 160 -13.10 -14.70 17.12
CA SER A 160 -12.98 -15.67 18.20
C SER A 160 -13.18 -15.01 19.56
N ALA A 161 -12.58 -13.84 19.79
CA ALA A 161 -12.72 -13.08 21.02
C ALA A 161 -14.16 -12.59 21.28
N TRP A 162 -14.85 -12.08 20.25
CA TRP A 162 -16.26 -11.67 20.37
C TRP A 162 -17.18 -12.84 20.74
N ARG A 163 -16.98 -14.02 20.13
CA ARG A 163 -17.77 -15.22 20.43
C ARG A 163 -17.55 -15.72 21.87
N ASN A 164 -16.31 -15.68 22.35
CA ASN A 164 -15.98 -16.08 23.72
C ASN A 164 -16.58 -15.08 24.73
N GLY A 165 -16.48 -13.78 24.45
CA GLY A 165 -17.08 -12.74 25.29
C GLY A 165 -18.62 -12.74 25.28
N ALA A 166 -19.26 -13.24 24.20
CA ALA A 166 -20.70 -13.43 24.14
C ALA A 166 -21.19 -14.67 24.93
N ALA A 167 -20.35 -15.70 25.05
CA ALA A 167 -20.64 -16.89 25.84
C ALA A 167 -20.62 -16.60 27.36
N ASP A 168 -19.76 -15.68 27.80
CA ASP A 168 -19.66 -15.26 29.21
C ASP A 168 -20.82 -14.35 29.67
N GLN A 169 -21.67 -13.87 28.75
CA GLN A 169 -22.77 -12.93 29.04
C GLN A 169 -24.16 -13.56 29.19
N VAL A 170 -24.31 -14.89 29.25
CA VAL A 170 -25.63 -15.51 29.45
C VAL A 170 -26.05 -15.40 30.92
N PRO A 171 -27.08 -14.61 31.29
CA PRO A 171 -27.56 -14.59 32.67
C PRO A 171 -28.33 -15.89 32.96
N SER A 172 -27.91 -16.60 34.00
CA SER A 172 -28.62 -17.78 34.52
C SER A 172 -29.99 -17.36 35.05
N ASN A 173 -31.04 -17.57 34.25
CA ASN A 173 -32.42 -17.42 34.72
C ASN A 173 -32.79 -18.64 35.58
N SER A 174 -32.41 -18.60 36.86
CA SER A 174 -32.78 -19.62 37.85
C SER A 174 -34.25 -19.46 38.28
N THR A 175 -35.06 -20.39 37.79
CA THR A 175 -36.12 -21.09 38.56
C THR A 175 -37.25 -20.23 39.15
N ARG A 176 -38.35 -20.05 38.40
CA ARG A 176 -39.68 -19.91 39.02
C ARG A 176 -40.18 -21.31 39.38
N GLU A 177 -40.04 -21.67 40.65
CA GLU A 177 -40.80 -22.77 41.25
C GLU A 177 -42.30 -22.47 41.16
N THR A 178 -43.03 -23.24 40.38
CA THR A 178 -44.47 -23.42 40.54
C THR A 178 -44.69 -24.82 41.14
N SER A 179 -45.11 -24.88 42.40
CA SER A 179 -45.63 -26.10 43.02
C SER A 179 -47.01 -25.82 43.66
N PRO A 180 -47.85 -26.86 43.83
CA PRO A 180 -49.29 -26.79 43.64
C PRO A 180 -50.05 -26.50 44.93
N ARG A 181 -51.29 -25.99 44.81
CA ARG A 181 -52.26 -26.01 45.91
C ARG A 181 -53.58 -26.60 45.44
N SER A 182 -53.81 -27.83 45.88
CA SER A 182 -55.12 -28.44 46.07
C SER A 182 -55.78 -27.85 47.31
N GLN A 183 -56.99 -27.31 47.15
CA GLN A 183 -58.21 -27.58 47.93
C GLN A 183 -59.37 -26.83 47.27
#